data_AF-A0A5J9SG67-F1
#
_entry.id   AF-A0A5J9SG67-F1
#
_cell.length_a   1.000
_cell.length_b   1.000
_cell.length_c   1.000
_cell.angle_alpha   90.00
_cell.angle_beta   90.00
_cell.angle_gamma   90.00
#
_symmetry.space_group_name_H-M   'P 1'
#
loop_
_entity.id
_entity.type
_entity.pdbx_description
1 polymer ?
#
loop_
_entity_poly.entity_id
_entity_poly.type
_entity_poly.pdbx_seq_one_letter_code
_entity_poly.pdbx_strand_id
1 'polypeptide(L)'
;MEGINKIKTGSLISLSEQELIDCDRSYNQGCNGGLMDHAFKFVTKNGGIDTEEDYPFHQTDGTCNKNKLKRRVVTIDGYTDVPSNNEDSLLKAVAQKPVSVGICGSARAFQLYSQVR
;
A
#
# COMPACT_ATOMS: atom_id res chain seq x y z
N MET A 1 -0.59 4.67 -1.71
CA MET A 1 -1.56 5.13 -2.74
C MET A 1 -2.25 6.43 -2.35
N GLU A 2 -2.60 6.60 -1.08
CA GLU A 2 -3.22 7.82 -0.55
C GLU A 2 -2.42 9.10 -0.87
N GLY A 3 -1.09 9.08 -0.64
CA GLY A 3 -0.24 10.23 -0.88
C GLY A 3 -0.22 10.68 -2.34
N ILE A 4 -0.12 9.75 -3.29
CA ILE A 4 -0.17 10.11 -4.72
C ILE A 4 -1.56 10.57 -5.14
N ASN A 5 -2.63 10.02 -4.55
CA ASN A 5 -3.99 10.52 -4.75
C ASN A 5 -4.10 11.98 -4.29
N LYS A 6 -3.63 12.32 -3.08
CA LYS A 6 -3.62 13.70 -2.58
C LYS A 6 -2.85 14.64 -3.49
N ILE A 7 -1.68 14.23 -3.98
CA ILE A 7 -0.87 15.03 -4.91
C ILE A 7 -1.61 15.30 -6.23
N LYS A 8 -2.34 14.31 -6.76
CA LYS A 8 -2.99 14.40 -8.06
C LYS A 8 -4.36 15.08 -8.02
N THR A 9 -5.16 14.81 -7.00
CA THR A 9 -6.57 15.24 -6.93
C THR A 9 -6.81 16.34 -5.91
N GLY A 10 -5.86 16.56 -4.98
CA GLY A 10 -6.06 17.45 -3.86
C GLY A 10 -6.86 16.84 -2.70
N SER A 11 -7.38 15.62 -2.83
CA SER A 11 -8.16 14.94 -1.80
C SER A 11 -7.34 13.90 -1.05
N LEU A 12 -7.29 14.00 0.28
CA LEU A 12 -6.68 12.96 1.12
C LEU A 12 -7.80 12.00 1.53
N ILE A 13 -7.75 10.78 1.02
CA ILE A 13 -8.74 9.74 1.25
C ILE A 13 -8.00 8.55 1.87
N SER A 14 -8.53 8.04 2.98
CA SER A 14 -8.04 6.81 3.60
C SER A 14 -8.50 5.59 2.82
N LEU A 15 -7.58 4.70 2.45
CA LEU A 15 -7.85 3.55 1.58
C LEU A 15 -7.79 2.24 2.35
N SER A 16 -8.57 1.25 1.92
CA SER A 16 -8.72 -0.01 2.66
C SER A 16 -7.50 -0.93 2.53
N GLU A 17 -6.75 -1.11 3.62
CA GLU A 17 -5.75 -2.19 3.68
C GLU A 17 -6.42 -3.57 3.72
N GLN A 18 -7.62 -3.68 4.31
CA GLN A 18 -8.33 -4.95 4.40
C GLN A 18 -8.74 -5.51 3.05
N GLU A 19 -9.10 -4.65 2.09
CA GLU A 19 -9.38 -5.09 0.72
C GLU A 19 -8.14 -5.75 0.11
N LEU A 20 -6.95 -5.21 0.33
CA LEU A 20 -5.70 -5.83 -0.13
C LEU A 20 -5.45 -7.16 0.58
N ILE A 21 -5.63 -7.21 1.90
CA ILE A 21 -5.47 -8.43 2.69
C ILE A 21 -6.40 -9.52 2.17
N ASP A 22 -7.66 -9.21 1.94
CA ASP A 22 -8.68 -10.20 1.59
C ASP A 22 -8.65 -10.61 0.12
N CYS A 23 -8.39 -9.67 -0.79
CA CYS A 23 -8.61 -9.85 -2.23
C CYS A 23 -7.34 -10.02 -3.06
N ASP A 24 -6.18 -9.49 -2.63
CA ASP A 24 -4.91 -9.72 -3.33
C ASP A 24 -4.31 -11.08 -2.92
N ARG A 25 -4.91 -12.16 -3.42
CA ARG A 25 -4.52 -13.54 -3.08
C ARG A 25 -3.73 -14.26 -4.17
N SER A 26 -3.38 -13.57 -5.27
CA SER A 26 -2.65 -14.20 -6.37
C SER A 26 -1.18 -14.43 -6.04
N TYR A 27 -0.58 -13.53 -5.28
CA TYR A 27 0.83 -13.60 -4.87
C TYR A 27 1.05 -13.21 -3.40
N ASN A 28 0.20 -12.33 -2.86
CA ASN A 28 0.18 -11.99 -1.44
C ASN A 28 -0.63 -13.00 -0.62
N GLN A 29 -0.32 -13.07 0.68
CA GLN A 29 -0.82 -14.11 1.60
C GLN A 29 -1.59 -13.50 2.77
N GLY A 30 -2.17 -12.32 2.57
CA GLY A 30 -2.90 -11.54 3.57
C GLY A 30 -2.07 -11.35 4.84
N CYS A 31 -2.56 -11.81 5.99
CA CYS A 31 -1.88 -11.63 7.27
C CYS A 31 -0.53 -12.38 7.38
N ASN A 32 -0.24 -13.33 6.49
CA ASN A 32 1.04 -14.04 6.45
C ASN A 32 2.13 -13.29 5.67
N GLY A 33 1.80 -12.10 5.15
CA GLY A 33 2.74 -11.21 4.47
C GLY A 33 2.53 -11.12 2.96
N GLY A 34 3.39 -10.33 2.33
CA GLY A 34 3.28 -9.99 0.92
C GLY A 34 4.27 -8.90 0.51
N LEU A 35 4.22 -8.54 -0.77
CA LEU A 35 5.00 -7.47 -1.39
C LEU A 35 4.09 -6.37 -1.93
N MET A 36 4.55 -5.13 -1.84
CA MET A 36 3.79 -3.94 -2.25
C MET A 36 3.52 -3.91 -3.75
N ASP A 37 4.43 -4.43 -4.57
CA ASP A 37 4.26 -4.48 -6.04
C ASP A 37 3.07 -5.34 -6.44
N HIS A 38 2.84 -6.45 -5.73
CA HIS A 38 1.67 -7.30 -5.95
C HIS A 38 0.37 -6.57 -5.60
N ALA A 39 0.37 -5.79 -4.51
CA ALA A 39 -0.77 -4.96 -4.15
C ALA A 39 -1.05 -3.89 -5.21
N PHE A 40 -0.02 -3.18 -5.70
CA PHE A 40 -0.20 -2.19 -6.77
C PHE A 40 -0.68 -2.85 -8.08
N LYS A 41 -0.13 -4.01 -8.43
CA LYS A 41 -0.57 -4.80 -9.57
C LYS A 41 -2.03 -5.23 -9.43
N PHE A 42 -2.45 -5.65 -8.24
CA PHE A 42 -3.83 -5.99 -7.93
C PHE A 42 -4.74 -4.77 -8.13
N VAL A 43 -4.43 -3.63 -7.53
CA VAL A 43 -5.25 -2.41 -7.64
C VAL A 43 -5.37 -1.95 -9.10
N THR A 44 -4.26 -1.97 -9.84
CA THR A 44 -4.25 -1.63 -11.28
C THR A 44 -5.18 -2.56 -12.06
N LYS A 45 -5.15 -3.87 -11.80
CA LYS A 45 -6.01 -4.86 -12.47
C LYS A 45 -7.47 -4.82 -12.02
N ASN A 46 -7.71 -4.56 -10.74
CA ASN A 46 -9.05 -4.44 -10.17
C ASN A 46 -9.75 -3.17 -10.69
N GLY A 47 -8.97 -2.21 -11.18
CA GLY A 47 -9.45 -0.91 -11.63
C GLY A 47 -9.65 0.09 -10.49
N GLY A 48 -9.02 -0.16 -9.33
CA GLY A 48 -9.06 0.70 -8.16
C GLY A 48 -9.13 -0.06 -6.84
N ILE A 49 -9.25 0.71 -5.77
CA ILE A 49 -9.35 0.29 -4.38
C ILE A 49 -10.41 1.15 -3.66
N ASP A 50 -11.09 0.57 -2.69
CA ASP A 50 -12.13 1.19 -1.87
C ASP A 50 -11.54 1.98 -0.68
N THR A 51 -12.41 2.67 0.05
CA THR A 51 -12.02 3.43 1.25
C THR A 51 -11.95 2.56 2.49
N GLU A 52 -11.18 3.02 3.48
CA GLU A 52 -11.18 2.40 4.82
C GLU A 52 -12.57 2.46 5.49
N GLU A 53 -13.36 3.50 5.23
CA GLU A 53 -14.73 3.61 5.77
C GLU A 53 -15.65 2.51 5.23
N ASP A 54 -15.54 2.22 3.93
CA ASP A 54 -16.42 1.28 3.25
C ASP A 54 -15.94 -0.18 3.34
N TYR A 55 -14.63 -0.40 3.48
CA TYR A 55 -14.03 -1.72 3.72
C TYR A 55 -13.06 -1.64 4.92
N PRO A 56 -13.56 -1.61 6.17
CA PRO A 56 -12.74 -1.37 7.35
C PRO A 56 -11.75 -2.47 7.66
N PHE A 57 -10.67 -2.08 8.34
CA PHE A 57 -9.65 -2.98 8.83
C PHE A 57 -10.14 -3.89 9.97
N HIS A 58 -9.80 -5.18 9.86
CA HIS A 58 -10.23 -6.24 10.78
C HIS A 58 -9.09 -7.03 11.41
N GLN A 59 -7.83 -6.70 11.11
CA GLN A 59 -6.63 -7.32 11.72
C GLN A 59 -6.52 -8.85 11.51
N THR A 60 -7.30 -9.42 10.59
CA THR A 60 -7.32 -10.85 10.30
C THR A 60 -7.57 -11.07 8.81
N ASP A 61 -7.20 -12.24 8.32
CA ASP A 61 -7.66 -12.70 7.02
C ASP A 61 -9.18 -12.83 7.00
N GLY A 62 -9.80 -12.21 6.01
CA GLY A 62 -11.21 -12.36 5.67
C GLY A 62 -11.41 -12.97 4.29
N THR A 63 -12.67 -13.17 3.94
CA THR A 63 -13.06 -13.54 2.57
C THR A 63 -13.26 -12.29 1.74
N CYS A 64 -12.64 -12.23 0.56
CA CYS A 64 -12.80 -11.10 -0.36
C CYS A 64 -14.27 -10.79 -0.65
N ASN A 65 -14.73 -9.63 -0.20
CA ASN A 65 -16.10 -9.19 -0.42
C ASN A 65 -16.27 -8.65 -1.85
N LYS A 66 -16.71 -9.52 -2.77
CA LYS A 66 -16.90 -9.19 -4.19
C LYS A 66 -17.91 -8.07 -4.46
N ASN A 67 -18.82 -7.78 -3.52
CA ASN A 67 -19.76 -6.67 -3.69
C ASN A 67 -19.07 -5.33 -3.39
N LYS A 68 -18.27 -5.28 -2.32
CA LYS A 68 -17.46 -4.10 -1.99
C LYS A 68 -16.36 -3.86 -3.01
N LEU A 69 -15.73 -4.93 -3.53
CA LEU A 69 -14.68 -4.86 -4.57
C LEU A 69 -15.09 -4.09 -5.86
N LYS A 70 -16.40 -3.94 -6.11
CA LYS A 70 -16.91 -3.17 -7.26
C LYS A 70 -16.78 -1.66 -7.05
N ARG A 71 -16.63 -1.20 -5.81
CA ARG A 71 -16.40 0.20 -5.46
C ARG A 71 -14.91 0.48 -5.62
N ARG A 72 -14.61 1.44 -6.49
CA ARG A 72 -13.24 1.78 -6.90
C ARG A 72 -13.08 3.28 -6.73
N VAL A 73 -12.65 3.70 -5.56
CA VAL A 73 -12.61 5.12 -5.18
C VAL A 73 -11.31 5.77 -5.62
N VAL A 74 -10.20 5.04 -5.53
CA VAL A 74 -8.90 5.51 -6.03
C VAL A 74 -8.33 4.50 -7.01
N THR A 75 -7.78 5.01 -8.11
CA THR A 75 -7.10 4.21 -9.15
C THR A 75 -5.64 4.63 -9.27
N ILE A 76 -4.81 3.72 -9.77
CA ILE A 76 -3.43 4.00 -10.16
C ILE A 76 -3.19 3.47 -11.57
N ASP A 77 -2.36 4.17 -12.34
CA ASP A 77 -2.03 3.76 -13.71
C ASP A 77 -0.98 2.64 -13.76
N GLY A 78 -0.22 2.47 -12.67
CA GLY A 78 0.80 1.44 -12.54
C GLY A 78 1.79 1.72 -11.40
N TYR A 79 2.89 0.99 -11.39
CA TYR A 79 3.98 1.10 -10.42
C TYR A 79 5.34 0.92 -11.12
N THR A 80 6.40 1.35 -10.46
CA THR A 80 7.77 1.19 -10.95
C THR A 80 8.70 1.07 -9.75
N ASP A 81 9.75 0.27 -9.91
CA ASP A 81 10.76 0.08 -8.88
C ASP A 81 11.78 1.21 -8.93
N VAL A 82 12.11 1.72 -7.75
CA VAL A 82 13.33 2.51 -7.58
C VAL A 82 14.52 1.56 -7.70
N PRO A 83 15.60 1.92 -8.42
CA PRO A 83 16.79 1.10 -8.50
C PRO A 83 17.28 0.63 -7.13
N SER A 84 17.48 -0.69 -6.99
CA SER A 84 17.86 -1.30 -5.72
C SER A 84 19.18 -0.73 -5.21
N ASN A 85 19.28 -0.55 -3.89
CA ASN A 85 20.48 -0.07 -3.20
C ASN A 85 21.01 1.28 -3.71
N ASN A 86 20.12 2.18 -4.14
CA ASN A 86 20.48 3.50 -4.66
C ASN A 86 19.70 4.60 -3.93
N GLU A 87 20.26 5.12 -2.83
CA GLU A 87 19.61 6.14 -2.00
C GLU A 87 19.44 7.48 -2.73
N ASP A 88 20.32 7.83 -3.69
CA ASP A 88 20.14 9.03 -4.52
C ASP A 88 18.90 8.93 -5.42
N SER A 89 18.64 7.75 -5.96
CA SER A 89 17.44 7.48 -6.75
C SER A 89 16.20 7.47 -5.88
N LEU A 90 16.30 6.91 -4.66
CA LEU A 90 15.22 6.96 -3.68
C LEU A 90 14.91 8.39 -3.25
N LEU A 91 15.93 9.21 -2.97
CA LEU A 91 15.78 10.62 -2.63
C LEU A 91 15.03 11.39 -3.72
N LYS A 92 15.41 11.19 -4.99
CA LYS A 92 14.72 11.79 -6.14
C LYS A 92 13.25 11.35 -6.24
N ALA A 93 12.95 10.08 -5.94
CA ALA A 93 11.59 9.56 -5.98
C ALA A 93 10.72 10.14 -4.84
N VAL A 94 11.26 10.17 -3.61
CA VAL A 94 10.57 10.69 -2.42
C VAL A 94 10.28 12.19 -2.53
N ALA A 95 11.16 12.95 -3.19
CA ALA A 95 10.94 14.37 -3.46
C ALA A 95 9.67 14.64 -4.30
N GLN A 96 9.15 13.65 -5.03
CA GLN A 96 7.98 13.80 -5.89
C GLN A 96 6.70 13.21 -5.28
N LYS A 97 6.81 12.11 -4.53
CA LYS A 97 5.68 11.37 -3.97
C LYS A 97 6.16 10.42 -2.85
N PRO A 98 5.29 10.01 -1.91
CA PRO A 98 5.62 8.94 -0.97
C PRO A 98 5.95 7.63 -1.69
N VAL A 99 6.95 6.90 -1.19
CA VAL A 99 7.45 5.64 -1.75
C VAL A 99 7.32 4.53 -0.72
N SER A 100 6.80 3.37 -1.12
CA SER A 100 6.76 2.18 -0.28
C SER A 100 8.14 1.53 -0.24
N VAL A 101 8.65 1.20 0.97
CA VAL A 101 9.95 0.56 1.17
C VAL A 101 9.83 -0.61 2.15
N GLY A 102 10.62 -1.66 1.94
CA GLY A 102 10.80 -2.74 2.90
C GLY A 102 12.01 -2.47 3.79
N ILE A 103 11.88 -2.70 5.10
CA ILE A 103 12.96 -2.52 6.09
C ILE A 103 13.03 -3.71 7.05
N CYS A 104 14.20 -3.93 7.65
CA CYS A 104 14.36 -4.94 8.72
C CYS A 104 14.00 -4.32 10.08
N GLY A 105 12.77 -4.59 10.56
CA GLY A 105 12.26 -4.07 11.83
C GLY A 105 12.51 -4.95 13.07
N SER A 106 13.25 -6.06 12.93
CA SER A 106 13.41 -7.06 14.01
C SER A 106 14.37 -6.63 15.12
N ALA A 107 15.22 -5.63 14.87
CA ALA A 107 16.21 -5.17 15.84
C ALA A 107 15.57 -4.47 17.05
N ARG A 108 16.06 -4.75 18.26
CA ARG A 108 15.56 -4.12 19.50
C ARG A 108 15.65 -2.60 19.48
N ALA A 109 16.71 -2.07 18.86
CA ALA A 109 16.89 -0.63 18.67
C ALA A 109 15.75 -0.01 17.85
N PHE A 110 15.19 -0.73 16.87
CA PHE A 110 14.07 -0.27 16.07
C PHE A 110 12.77 -0.30 16.88
N GLN A 111 12.51 -1.40 17.61
CA GLN A 111 11.32 -1.55 18.46
C GLN A 111 11.22 -0.49 19.57
N LEU A 112 12.37 0.02 20.05
CA LEU A 112 12.46 1.04 21.11
C LEU A 112 12.89 2.42 20.58
N TYR A 113 12.89 2.62 19.27
CA TYR A 113 13.27 3.91 18.70
C TYR A 113 12.34 5.01 19.23
N SER A 114 12.92 6.16 19.58
CA SER A 114 12.18 7.34 20.07
C SER A 114 12.53 8.60 19.28
N GLN A 115 13.81 8.84 19.03
CA GLN A 115 14.30 9.91 18.17
C GLN A 115 15.72 9.58 17.70
N VAL A 116 16.13 10.18 16.57
CA VAL A 116 17.54 10.24 16.22
C VAL A 116 18.20 11.19 17.23
N ARG A 117 19.33 10.79 17.81
CA ARG A 117 20.11 11.70 18.66
C ARG A 117 20.64 12.88 17.86
#